data_AF-A0A7V1F7E5-F1
#
_entry.id   AF-A0A7V1F7E5-F1
#
_cell.length_a   1.000
_cell.length_b   1.000
_cell.length_c   1.000
_cell.angle_alpha   90.00
_cell.angle_beta   90.00
_cell.angle_gamma   90.00
#
_symmetry.space_group_name_H-M   'P 1'
#
loop_
_entity.id
_entity.type
_entity.pdbx_description
1 polymer ?
#
loop_
_entity_poly.entity_id
_entity_poly.type
_entity_poly.pdbx_seq_one_letter_code
_entity_poly.pdbx_strand_id
1 'polypeptide(L)'
;QDRFDEIFQEETCFVTLNLALKRLYKNKAELLLVLDRPEIPLHNNASETDIREYVKRRKVSGGTRSDAGRKCRDTFTSLKKTSRKLNVSFWLYLNDRIGSLNAISLLDQLMRLRSPSSTF
;
A
#
# COMPACT_ATOMS: atom_id res chain seq x y z
N GLN A 1 -21.18 4.82 18.17
CA GLN A 1 -21.40 4.92 16.71
C GLN A 1 -22.47 5.97 16.39
N ASP A 2 -23.40 6.20 17.30
CA ASP A 2 -24.46 7.21 17.22
C ASP A 2 -23.94 8.63 16.92
N ARG A 3 -22.85 9.05 17.58
CA ARG A 3 -22.20 10.34 17.30
C ARG A 3 -21.70 10.51 15.86
N PHE A 4 -21.34 9.42 15.18
CA PHE A 4 -20.99 9.48 13.76
C PHE A 4 -22.22 9.77 12.91
N ASP A 5 -23.35 9.14 13.24
CA ASP A 5 -24.60 9.34 12.52
C ASP A 5 -25.11 10.77 12.71
N GLU A 6 -25.06 11.29 13.94
CA GLU A 6 -25.38 12.68 14.25
C GLU A 6 -24.60 13.65 13.36
N ILE A 7 -23.26 13.59 13.38
CA ILE A 7 -22.41 14.55 12.65
C ILE A 7 -22.58 14.43 11.13
N PHE A 8 -22.66 13.21 10.59
CA PHE A 8 -22.60 13.00 9.14
C PHE A 8 -23.98 12.98 8.45
N GLN A 9 -25.07 13.05 9.22
CA GLN A 9 -26.43 13.28 8.71
C GLN A 9 -26.90 14.72 8.86
N GLU A 10 -26.13 15.59 9.54
CA GLU A 10 -26.43 17.02 9.62
C GLU A 10 -26.52 17.67 8.24
N GLU A 11 -27.50 18.58 8.08
CA GLU A 11 -27.62 19.44 6.92
C GLU A 11 -27.12 20.85 7.25
N THR A 12 -26.25 21.35 6.40
CA THR A 12 -25.70 22.70 6.50
C THR A 12 -26.20 23.57 5.34
N CYS A 13 -25.97 24.88 5.42
CA CYS A 13 -26.24 25.79 4.29
C CYS A 13 -25.22 25.66 3.13
N PHE A 14 -24.19 24.83 3.27
CA PHE A 14 -23.14 24.64 2.26
C PHE A 14 -23.31 23.33 1.50
N VAL A 15 -23.64 23.43 0.21
CA VAL A 15 -23.86 22.26 -0.66
C VAL A 15 -22.63 21.35 -0.73
N THR A 16 -21.43 21.93 -0.84
CA THR A 16 -20.17 21.16 -0.92
C THR A 16 -19.90 20.37 0.36
N LEU A 17 -20.23 20.94 1.52
CA LEU A 17 -20.11 20.27 2.81
C LEU A 17 -21.12 19.13 2.92
N ASN A 18 -22.38 19.36 2.58
CA ASN A 18 -23.42 18.32 2.60
C ASN A 18 -23.08 17.13 1.69
N LEU A 19 -22.48 17.40 0.52
CA LEU A 19 -21.98 16.34 -0.37
C LEU A 19 -20.84 15.54 0.27
N ALA A 20 -19.92 16.20 0.97
CA ALA A 20 -18.84 15.54 1.68
C ALA A 20 -19.36 14.69 2.84
N LEU A 21 -20.27 15.24 3.67
CA LEU A 21 -20.90 14.51 4.79
C LEU A 21 -21.62 13.25 4.29
N LYS A 22 -22.44 13.39 3.24
CA LYS A 22 -23.15 12.26 2.62
C LYS A 22 -22.19 11.20 2.07
N ARG A 23 -21.06 11.60 1.48
CA ARG A 23 -20.04 10.66 0.99
C ARG A 23 -19.37 9.91 2.14
N LEU A 24 -19.01 10.60 3.22
CA LEU A 24 -18.38 9.98 4.38
C LEU A 24 -19.36 9.04 5.10
N TYR A 25 -20.63 9.45 5.24
CA TYR A 25 -21.68 8.62 5.80
C TYR A 25 -21.85 7.29 5.05
N LYS A 26 -21.83 7.33 3.71
CA LYS A 26 -21.90 6.11 2.88
C LYS A 26 -20.77 5.12 3.14
N ASN A 27 -19.62 5.60 3.62
CA ASN A 27 -18.43 4.78 3.92
C ASN A 27 -18.29 4.48 5.42
N LYS A 28 -19.34 4.68 6.24
CA LYS A 28 -19.32 4.49 7.70
C LYS A 28 -18.68 3.17 8.13
N ALA A 29 -19.11 2.06 7.52
CA ALA A 29 -18.63 0.72 7.90
C ALA A 29 -17.10 0.58 7.72
N GLU A 30 -16.56 1.11 6.62
CA GLU A 30 -15.12 1.07 6.35
C GLU A 30 -14.35 2.03 7.27
N LEU A 31 -14.87 3.23 7.49
CA LEU A 31 -14.22 4.25 8.32
C LEU A 31 -14.18 3.89 9.80
N LEU A 32 -15.17 3.16 10.30
CA LEU A 32 -15.26 2.75 11.71
C LEU A 32 -14.58 1.41 11.99
N LEU A 33 -14.11 0.67 10.98
CA LEU A 33 -13.42 -0.62 11.14
C LEU A 33 -12.19 -0.52 12.05
N VAL A 34 -11.55 0.64 12.11
CA VAL A 34 -10.40 0.90 12.98
C VAL A 34 -10.75 0.85 14.48
N LEU A 35 -12.02 1.03 14.85
CA LEU A 35 -12.47 0.84 16.23
C LEU A 35 -12.45 -0.64 16.63
N ASP A 36 -12.71 -1.53 15.67
CA ASP A 36 -12.65 -2.99 15.86
C ASP A 36 -11.22 -3.52 15.71
N ARG A 37 -10.33 -2.77 15.04
CA ARG A 37 -8.95 -3.14 14.71
C ARG A 37 -7.96 -2.03 15.06
N PRO A 38 -7.80 -1.71 16.37
CA PRO A 38 -6.94 -0.61 16.81
C PRO A 38 -5.45 -0.83 16.51
N GLU A 39 -5.04 -2.06 16.22
CA GLU A 39 -3.69 -2.39 15.77
C GLU A 39 -3.36 -1.84 14.38
N ILE A 40 -4.37 -1.49 13.58
CA ILE A 40 -4.19 -0.91 12.25
C ILE A 40 -4.06 0.61 12.38
N PRO A 41 -3.00 1.22 11.83
CA PRO A 41 -2.84 2.67 11.87
C PRO A 41 -4.00 3.42 11.21
N LEU A 42 -4.46 4.50 11.84
CA LEU A 42 -5.46 5.43 11.31
C LEU A 42 -5.00 6.23 10.07
N HIS A 43 -3.70 6.16 9.75
CA HIS A 43 -3.09 6.86 8.63
C HIS A 43 -2.61 5.89 7.55
N ASN A 44 -2.57 6.36 6.30
CA ASN A 44 -2.11 5.60 5.14
C ASN A 44 -0.61 5.81 4.82
N ASN A 45 0.18 6.40 5.73
CA ASN A 45 1.58 6.80 5.50
C ASN A 45 2.46 5.71 4.86
N ALA A 46 2.30 4.46 5.29
CA ALA A 46 3.03 3.32 4.73
C ALA A 46 2.68 3.10 3.24
N SER A 47 1.38 3.09 2.92
CA SER A 47 0.86 2.98 1.55
C SER A 47 1.31 4.14 0.68
N GLU A 48 1.27 5.38 1.18
CA GLU A 48 1.76 6.56 0.47
C GLU A 48 3.26 6.47 0.18
N THR A 49 4.04 6.00 1.15
CA THR A 49 5.48 5.80 1.01
C THR A 49 5.81 4.75 -0.05
N ASP A 50 5.02 3.66 -0.10
CA ASP A 50 5.17 2.59 -1.08
C ASP A 50 4.91 3.10 -2.51
N ILE A 51 3.84 3.87 -2.74
CA ILE A 51 3.47 4.39 -4.07
C ILE A 51 4.32 5.59 -4.52
N ARG A 52 4.95 6.32 -3.60
CA ARG A 52 5.71 7.55 -3.90
C ARG A 52 6.80 7.36 -4.96
N GLU A 53 7.51 6.23 -4.93
CA GLU A 53 8.54 5.92 -5.92
C GLU A 53 7.96 5.79 -7.33
N TYR A 54 6.82 5.10 -7.45
CA TYR A 54 6.09 4.96 -8.70
C TYR A 54 5.62 6.31 -9.24
N VAL A 55 5.00 7.14 -8.39
CA VAL A 55 4.48 8.47 -8.79
C VAL A 55 5.61 9.37 -9.28
N LYS A 56 6.73 9.42 -8.56
CA LYS A 56 7.93 10.18 -8.97
C LYS A 56 8.44 9.70 -10.32
N ARG A 57 8.60 8.38 -10.50
CA ARG A 57 9.11 7.83 -11.77
C ARG A 57 8.16 8.11 -12.92
N ARG A 58 6.84 7.97 -12.73
CA ARG A 58 5.83 8.30 -13.73
C ARG A 58 5.88 9.77 -14.12
N LYS A 59 6.03 10.69 -13.16
CA LYS A 59 6.12 12.13 -13.42
C LYS A 59 7.31 12.47 -14.32
N VAL A 60 8.46 11.83 -14.11
CA VAL A 60 9.69 12.05 -14.91
C VAL A 60 9.62 11.36 -16.28
N SER A 61 9.12 10.12 -16.34
CA SER A 61 9.13 9.30 -17.57
C SER A 61 7.93 9.51 -18.49
N GLY A 62 6.88 10.19 -18.04
CA GLY A 62 5.60 10.26 -18.75
C GLY A 62 4.80 8.95 -18.72
N GLY A 63 5.23 7.96 -17.93
CA GLY A 63 4.59 6.64 -17.84
C GLY A 63 5.24 5.59 -18.75
N THR A 64 4.50 4.53 -19.06
CA THR A 64 4.96 3.39 -19.86
C THR A 64 4.37 3.44 -21.26
N ARG A 65 5.18 3.16 -22.28
CA ARG A 65 4.78 3.16 -23.70
C ARG A 65 4.24 1.81 -24.19
N SER A 66 4.40 0.76 -23.41
CA SER A 66 3.95 -0.59 -23.75
C SER A 66 3.60 -1.41 -22.50
N ASP A 67 2.84 -2.47 -22.69
CA ASP A 67 2.47 -3.42 -21.65
C ASP A 67 3.67 -4.19 -21.11
N ALA A 68 4.60 -4.56 -21.99
CA ALA A 68 5.86 -5.18 -21.61
C ALA A 68 6.70 -4.25 -20.72
N GLY A 69 6.79 -2.96 -21.08
CA GLY A 69 7.51 -1.96 -20.27
C GLY A 69 6.86 -1.73 -18.91
N ARG A 70 5.52 -1.72 -18.85
CA ARG A 70 4.77 -1.64 -17.58
C ARG A 70 5.05 -2.85 -16.70
N LYS A 71 4.91 -4.07 -17.24
CA LYS A 71 5.16 -5.32 -16.52
C LYS A 71 6.59 -5.39 -15.98
N CYS A 72 7.57 -5.03 -16.80
CA CYS A 72 8.98 -4.97 -16.41
C CYS A 72 9.18 -4.02 -15.21
N ARG A 73 8.75 -2.75 -15.34
CA ARG A 73 8.87 -1.75 -14.27
C ARG A 73 8.21 -2.21 -12.97
N ASP A 74 6.97 -2.69 -13.06
CA ASP A 74 6.18 -3.06 -11.89
C ASP A 74 6.82 -4.27 -11.19
N THR A 75 7.31 -5.25 -11.95
CA THR A 75 8.04 -6.42 -11.43
C THR A 75 9.30 -6.00 -10.69
N PHE A 76 10.19 -5.21 -11.32
CA PHE A 76 11.43 -4.78 -10.69
C PHE A 76 11.20 -3.86 -9.49
N THR A 77 10.17 -3.02 -9.55
CA THR A 77 9.80 -2.16 -8.40
C THR A 77 9.34 -3.03 -7.23
N SER A 78 8.47 -4.01 -7.47
CA SER A 78 8.00 -4.95 -6.44
C SER A 78 9.15 -5.76 -5.83
N LEU A 79 10.06 -6.30 -6.65
CA LEU A 79 11.25 -7.00 -6.18
C LEU A 79 12.12 -6.10 -5.29
N LYS A 80 12.48 -4.92 -5.78
CA LYS A 80 13.31 -3.96 -5.05
C LYS A 80 12.71 -3.54 -3.72
N LYS A 81 11.40 -3.22 -3.70
CA LYS A 81 10.69 -2.83 -2.48
C LYS A 81 10.65 -3.97 -1.47
N THR A 82 10.35 -5.19 -1.93
CA THR A 82 10.28 -6.37 -1.07
C THR A 82 11.65 -6.73 -0.50
N SER A 83 12.71 -6.74 -1.32
CA SER A 83 14.08 -6.94 -0.82
C SER A 83 14.44 -5.92 0.27
N ARG A 84 14.13 -4.63 0.07
CA ARG A 84 14.39 -3.59 1.06
C ARG A 84 13.60 -3.78 2.35
N LYS A 85 12.30 -4.11 2.28
CA LYS A 85 11.48 -4.42 3.47
C LYS A 85 12.02 -5.62 4.25
N LEU A 86 12.66 -6.56 3.54
CA LEU A 86 13.33 -7.71 4.11
C LEU A 86 14.82 -7.45 4.42
N ASN A 87 15.33 -6.22 4.42
CA ASN A 87 16.75 -5.94 4.67
C ASN A 87 17.71 -6.80 3.80
N VAL A 88 17.29 -7.16 2.59
CA VAL A 88 18.08 -7.86 1.58
C VAL A 88 18.51 -6.84 0.52
N SER A 89 19.79 -6.86 0.16
CA SER A 89 20.25 -6.05 -0.97
C SER A 89 19.59 -6.52 -2.26
N PHE A 90 18.84 -5.62 -2.91
CA PHE A 90 18.20 -5.91 -4.20
C PHE A 90 19.20 -6.37 -5.27
N TRP A 91 20.40 -5.75 -5.32
CA TRP A 91 21.41 -6.12 -6.30
C TRP A 91 22.00 -7.51 -6.04
N LEU A 92 22.26 -7.86 -4.78
CA LEU A 92 22.72 -9.20 -4.42
C LEU A 92 21.64 -10.24 -4.76
N TYR A 93 20.38 -9.95 -4.43
CA TYR A 93 19.25 -10.81 -4.76
C TYR A 93 19.09 -11.01 -6.27
N LEU A 94 19.20 -9.93 -7.06
CA LEU A 94 19.07 -10.02 -8.51
C LEU A 94 20.21 -10.84 -9.12
N ASN A 95 21.45 -10.62 -8.69
CA ASN A 95 22.61 -11.39 -9.15
C ASN A 95 22.52 -12.86 -8.74
N ASP A 96 22.03 -13.17 -7.54
CA ASP A 96 21.80 -14.53 -7.06
C ASP A 96 20.80 -15.28 -7.95
N ARG A 97 19.72 -14.60 -8.40
CA ARG A 97 18.71 -15.17 -9.30
C ARG A 97 19.21 -15.33 -10.73
N ILE A 98 19.91 -14.33 -11.27
CA ILE A 98 20.47 -14.39 -12.64
C ILE A 98 21.57 -15.45 -12.72
N GLY A 99 22.45 -15.50 -11.72
CA GLY A 99 23.54 -16.48 -11.63
C GLY A 99 23.09 -17.87 -11.21
N SER A 100 21.79 -18.08 -10.91
CA SER A 100 21.24 -19.34 -10.42
C SER A 100 21.98 -19.91 -9.19
N LEU A 101 22.55 -19.01 -8.38
CA LEU A 101 23.36 -19.37 -7.20
C LEU A 101 22.48 -19.91 -6.07
N ASN A 102 21.23 -19.42 -5.97
CA ASN A 102 20.24 -19.79 -4.96
C ASN A 102 20.75 -19.68 -3.51
N ALA A 103 21.71 -18.78 -3.25
CA ALA A 103 22.29 -18.56 -1.93
C ALA A 103 21.37 -17.72 -1.03
N ILE A 104 20.55 -16.84 -1.63
CA ILE A 104 19.54 -16.08 -0.89
C ILE A 104 18.19 -16.79 -1.05
N SER A 105 17.48 -17.04 0.06
CA SER A 105 16.13 -17.63 0.00
C SER A 105 15.16 -16.78 -0.83
N LEU A 106 14.11 -17.41 -1.38
CA LEU A 106 13.10 -16.69 -2.14
C LEU A 106 12.42 -15.63 -1.26
N LEU A 107 12.04 -14.49 -1.87
CA LEU A 107 11.46 -13.38 -1.09
C LEU A 107 10.17 -13.79 -0.39
N ASP A 108 9.36 -14.67 -0.98
CA ASP A 108 8.12 -15.17 -0.39
C ASP A 108 8.38 -16.02 0.87
N GLN A 109 9.43 -16.85 0.85
CA GLN A 109 9.87 -17.62 2.01
C GLN A 109 10.34 -16.68 3.12
N LEU A 110 11.17 -15.69 2.77
CA LEU A 110 11.64 -14.67 3.72
C LEU A 110 10.49 -13.84 4.29
N MET A 111 9.47 -13.54 3.49
CA MET A 111 8.24 -12.89 3.96
C MET A 111 7.53 -13.75 4.99
N ARG A 112 7.26 -15.03 4.68
CA ARG A 112 6.59 -15.96 5.61
C ARG A 112 7.34 -16.11 6.94
N LEU A 113 8.67 -16.15 6.90
CA LEU A 113 9.50 -16.26 8.10
C LEU A 113 9.47 -15.01 8.99
N ARG A 114 9.21 -13.83 8.40
CA ARG A 114 9.23 -12.55 9.11
C ARG A 114 7.86 -11.97 9.40
N SER A 115 6.83 -12.48 8.73
CA SER A 115 5.47 -12.27 9.12
C SER A 115 5.33 -12.80 10.55
N PRO A 116 4.94 -11.97 11.54
CA PRO A 116 4.58 -12.52 12.83
C PRO A 116 3.56 -13.62 12.60
N SER A 117 3.73 -14.76 13.27
CA SER A 117 2.71 -15.80 13.33
C SER A 117 1.41 -15.09 13.64
N SER A 118 0.46 -15.11 12.70
CA SER A 118 -0.77 -14.37 12.85
C SER A 118 -1.53 -14.99 14.02
N THR A 119 -1.33 -14.46 15.22
CA THR A 119 -2.18 -14.69 16.38
C THR A 119 -3.45 -13.90 16.09
N PHE A 120 -4.30 -14.47 15.23
CA PHE A 120 -5.72 -14.17 15.27
C PHE A 120 -6.33 -14.95 16.43
#